data_AF-A0A953YNR2-F1
#
_entry.id   AF-A0A953YNR2-F1
#
_cell.length_a   1.000
_cell.length_b   1.000
_cell.length_c   1.000
_cell.angle_alpha   90.00
_cell.angle_beta   90.00
_cell.angle_gamma   90.00
#
_symmetry.space_group_name_H-M   'P 1'
#
loop_
_entity.id
_entity.type
_entity.pdbx_description
1 polymer ?
#
loop_
_entity_poly.entity_id
_entity_poly.type
_entity_poly.pdbx_seq_one_letter_code
_entity_poly.pdbx_strand_id
1 'polypeptide(L)' 'MFLISCPNCGPRDQTEFACGGEAHIVRPAKPDELSDAEWADYLFMRT' A
#
# COMPACT_ATOMS: atom_id res chain seq x y z
N MET A 1 10.61 -9.98 17.74
CA MET A 1 9.14 -10.12 17.75
C MET A 1 8.54 -8.73 17.79
N PHE A 2 7.94 -8.26 16.71
CA PHE A 2 7.25 -6.98 16.68
C PHE A 2 5.75 -7.21 16.92
N LEU A 3 5.15 -6.41 17.82
CA LEU A 3 3.72 -6.43 18.09
C LEU A 3 3.04 -5.28 17.36
N ILE A 4 2.12 -5.62 16.47
CA ILE A 4 1.33 -4.65 15.69
C ILE A 4 -0.03 -4.47 16.38
N SER A 5 -0.43 -3.22 16.63
CA SER A 5 -1.74 -2.91 17.20
C SER A 5 -2.81 -2.95 16.12
N CYS A 6 -3.49 -4.09 15.97
CA CYS A 6 -4.62 -4.21 15.06
C CYS A 6 -5.82 -3.40 15.60
N PRO A 7 -6.41 -2.49 14.81
CA PRO A 7 -7.53 -1.67 15.25
C PRO A 7 -8.77 -2.46 15.69
N ASN A 8 -8.91 -3.71 15.23
CA ASN A 8 -10.07 -4.56 15.51
C ASN A 8 -9.75 -5.70 16.51
N CYS A 9 -8.50 -6.15 16.56
CA CYS A 9 -8.11 -7.37 17.30
C CYS A 9 -7.11 -7.12 18.45
N GLY A 10 -6.63 -5.89 18.64
CA GLY A 10 -5.61 -5.54 19.63
C GLY A 10 -4.17 -5.89 19.20
N PRO A 11 -3.20 -5.92 20.14
CA PRO A 11 -1.81 -6.26 19.86
C PRO A 11 -1.65 -7.71 19.40
N ARG A 12 -1.04 -7.91 18.22
CA ARG A 12 -0.81 -9.23 17.60
C ARG A 12 0.61 -9.34 17.05
N ASP A 13 1.06 -10.57 16.85
CA ASP A 13 2.39 -10.84 16.32
C ASP A 13 2.53 -10.40 14.85
N GLN A 14 3.70 -9.87 14.46
CA GLN A 14 3.97 -9.47 13.07
C GLN A 14 3.71 -10.56 12.04
N THR A 15 3.83 -11.84 12.40
CA THR A 15 3.62 -12.99 11.49
C THR A 15 2.16 -13.15 11.06
N GLU A 16 1.21 -12.54 11.76
CA GLU A 16 -0.19 -12.50 11.37
C GLU A 16 -0.50 -11.46 10.29
N PHE A 17 0.46 -10.59 9.92
CA PHE A 17 0.25 -9.47 9.02
C PHE A 17 1.12 -9.59 7.75
N ALA A 18 0.61 -9.02 6.65
CA ALA A 18 1.38 -8.81 5.43
C ALA A 18 1.79 -7.33 5.33
N CYS A 19 3.04 -7.07 4.94
CA CYS A 19 3.50 -5.71 4.67
C CYS A 19 2.90 -5.21 3.34
N GLY A 20 2.05 -4.18 3.40
CA GLY A 20 1.38 -3.60 2.23
C GLY A 20 2.18 -2.53 1.48
N GLY A 21 3.38 -2.18 1.94
CA GLY A 21 4.17 -1.07 1.40
C GLY A 21 3.70 0.31 1.89
N GLU A 22 4.02 1.34 1.12
CA GLU A 22 3.71 2.73 1.43
C GLU A 22 2.18 3.00 1.41
N ALA A 23 1.69 3.70 2.43
CA ALA A 23 0.28 4.05 2.55
C ALA A 23 -0.07 5.26 1.65
N HIS A 24 -1.38 5.51 1.51
CA HIS A 24 -1.93 6.71 0.84
C HIS A 24 -1.66 6.85 -0.67
N ILE A 25 -1.17 5.82 -1.34
CA ILE A 25 -1.08 5.79 -2.82
C ILE A 25 -2.42 5.33 -3.39
N VAL A 26 -3.19 6.29 -3.90
CA VAL A 26 -4.52 6.04 -4.45
C VAL A 26 -4.42 5.57 -5.89
N ARG A 27 -5.21 4.55 -6.24
CA ARG A 27 -5.37 4.13 -7.64
C ARG A 27 -6.03 5.24 -8.47
N PRO A 28 -5.45 5.67 -9.60
CA PRO A 28 -6.07 6.64 -10.49
C PRO A 28 -7.48 6.20 -10.91
N ALA A 29 -8.45 7.13 -10.82
CA ALA A 29 -9.85 6.84 -11.11
C ALA A 29 -10.12 6.55 -12.60
N LYS A 30 -9.30 7.15 -13.49
CA LYS A 30 -9.36 6.97 -14.94
C LYS A 30 -7.95 6.70 -15.50
N PRO A 31 -7.45 5.46 -15.38
CA PRO A 31 -6.10 5.12 -15.82
C PRO A 31 -5.86 5.32 -17.32
N ASP A 32 -6.92 5.26 -18.13
CA ASP A 32 -6.92 5.43 -19.58
C ASP A 32 -6.71 6.88 -20.04
N GLU A 33 -6.91 7.85 -19.16
CA GLU A 33 -6.63 9.28 -19.43
C GLU A 33 -5.18 9.68 -19.09
N LEU A 34 -4.39 8.78 -18.48
CA LEU A 34 -3.00 9.04 -18.09
C LEU A 34 -2.03 8.81 -19.25
N SER A 35 -0.89 9.50 -19.21
CA SER A 35 0.25 9.13 -20.03
C SER A 35 0.92 7.84 -19.53
N ASP A 36 1.64 7.15 -20.42
CA ASP A 36 2.42 5.94 -20.06
C ASP A 36 3.41 6.21 -18.93
N ALA A 37 3.97 7.42 -18.84
CA ALA A 37 4.91 7.81 -17.78
C ALA A 37 4.20 7.90 -16.43
N GLU A 38 3.07 8.61 -16.35
CA GLU A 38 2.27 8.71 -15.12
C GLU A 38 1.74 7.34 -14.66
N TRP A 39 1.39 6.48 -15.62
CA TRP A 39 0.95 5.13 -15.32
C TRP A 39 2.09 4.24 -14.81
N ALA A 40 3.28 4.34 -15.41
CA ALA A 40 4.47 3.62 -14.97
C ALA A 40 4.88 4.02 -13.54
N ASP A 41 4.80 5.32 -13.21
CA ASP A 41 5.07 5.80 -11.86
C ASP A 41 4.08 5.19 -10.84
N TYR A 42 2.79 5.17 -11.16
CA TYR A 42 1.80 4.50 -10.32
C TYR A 42 2.04 2.99 -10.17
N LEU A 43 2.49 2.29 -11.21
CA LEU A 43 2.68 0.84 -11.14
C LEU A 43 3.94 0.43 -10.39
N PHE A 44 5.05 1.16 -10.57
CA PHE A 44 6.37 0.66 -10.21
C PHE A 44 7.12 1.53 -9.19
N MET A 45 6.78 2.81 -9.04
CA MET A 45 7.54 3.72 -8.20
C MET A 45 6.88 3.88 -6.82
N ARG A 46 7.66 3.66 -5.76
CA ARG A 46 7.28 3.84 -4.35
C ARG A 46 8.44 4.50 -3.61
N THR A 47 8.17 5.30 -2.59
CA THR A 47 9.21 5.90 -1.73
C THR A 47 9.44 5.15 -0.43
#